data_AF-A0A8S0SUY6-F1
#
_entry.id   AF-A0A8S0SUY6-F1
#
_cell.length_a   1.000
_cell.length_b   1.000
_cell.length_c   1.000
_cell.angle_alpha   90.00
_cell.angle_beta   90.00
_cell.angle_gamma   90.00
#
_symmetry.space_group_name_H-M   'P 1'
#
loop_
_entity.id
_entity.type
_entity.pdbx_description
1 polymer ?
#
loop_
_entity_poly.entity_id
_entity_poly.type
_entity_poly.pdbx_seq_one_letter_code
_entity_poly.pdbx_strand_id
1 'polypeptide(L)'
;MAQMLVRQVNSFSWTPPANAFSLSARPSLHHRWEGFIGERIDGQKPIFSVRRSSIIGRFSVTVELYTNTGEEYQIEGSFANRHCTIFNAEKEIVAEIRRKVDASTNVVLGKDVFLISLKPGFDGAFGMGLVLVLDQLNGDDLADENPTNEDVPFSS
;
A
#
# COMPACT_ATOMS: atom_id res chain seq x y z
N MET A 1 14.50 9.79 -10.91
CA MET A 1 13.37 9.48 -10.01
C MET A 1 13.50 10.33 -8.77
N ALA A 2 12.42 10.95 -8.31
CA ALA A 2 12.43 11.70 -7.05
C ALA A 2 12.29 10.71 -5.88
N GLN A 3 13.03 10.90 -4.79
CA GLN A 3 12.93 10.05 -3.60
C GLN A 3 12.34 10.84 -2.44
N MET A 4 11.38 10.24 -1.74
CA MET A 4 10.81 10.78 -0.51
C MET A 4 11.05 9.80 0.63
N LEU A 5 11.51 10.32 1.76
CA LEU A 5 11.65 9.58 3.00
C LEU A 5 10.29 9.57 3.70
N VAL A 6 9.77 8.36 3.94
CA VAL A 6 8.50 8.15 4.62
C VAL A 6 8.80 7.61 6.01
N ARG A 7 8.22 8.25 7.03
CA ARG A 7 8.22 7.76 8.40
C ARG A 7 6.78 7.53 8.84
N GLN A 8 6.42 6.27 9.03
CA GLN A 8 5.07 5.89 9.46
C GLN A 8 4.95 6.04 10.97
N VAL A 9 3.93 6.76 11.44
CA VAL A 9 3.67 6.99 12.87
C VAL A 9 2.30 6.42 13.19
N ASN A 10 2.17 5.62 14.26
CA ASN A 10 0.94 4.91 14.65
C ASN A 10 -0.27 5.83 14.95
N SER A 11 -0.10 7.15 15.00
CA SER A 11 -1.21 8.11 15.00
C SER A 11 -1.09 9.04 13.78
N PHE A 12 -1.92 8.81 12.77
CA PHE A 12 -2.00 9.68 11.60
C PHE A 12 -2.83 10.93 11.92
N SER A 13 -2.19 11.98 12.43
CA SER A 13 -2.71 13.35 12.30
C SER A 13 -2.06 13.97 11.07
N TRP A 14 -2.65 13.72 9.90
CA TRP A 14 -2.22 14.35 8.66
C TRP A 14 -3.14 15.52 8.34
N THR A 15 -2.57 16.71 8.20
CA THR A 15 -3.29 17.84 7.60
C THR A 15 -3.20 17.70 6.08
N PRO A 16 -4.31 17.46 5.39
CA PRO A 16 -4.32 17.30 3.95
C PRO A 16 -3.79 18.54 3.20
N PRO A 17 -2.87 18.42 2.23
CA PRO A 17 -2.71 19.42 1.18
C PRO A 17 -3.98 19.46 0.32
N ALA A 18 -4.17 20.51 -0.47
CA ALA A 18 -5.39 20.79 -1.22
C ALA A 18 -5.85 19.69 -2.22
N ASN A 19 -5.02 18.67 -2.45
CA ASN A 19 -5.21 17.50 -3.31
C ASN A 19 -5.31 16.19 -2.51
N ALA A 20 -5.74 16.26 -1.25
CA ALA A 20 -5.84 15.10 -0.40
C ALA A 20 -6.90 14.09 -0.83
N PHE A 21 -6.63 12.83 -0.52
CA PHE A 21 -7.56 11.75 -0.76
C PHE A 21 -8.12 11.22 0.57
N SER A 22 -9.41 10.89 0.60
CA SER A 22 -9.97 10.03 1.64
C SER A 22 -10.05 8.59 1.13
N LEU A 23 -9.78 7.64 2.02
CA LEU A 23 -9.81 6.20 1.74
C LEU A 23 -10.97 5.58 2.50
N SER A 24 -11.80 4.78 1.83
CA SER A 24 -12.84 3.99 2.50
C SER A 24 -12.70 2.51 2.20
N ALA A 25 -12.59 1.71 3.26
CA ALA A 25 -12.63 0.25 3.18
C ALA A 25 -14.05 -0.21 2.82
N ARG A 26 -14.17 -1.24 1.97
CA ARG A 26 -15.42 -1.97 1.77
C ARG A 26 -15.26 -3.42 2.23
N PRO A 27 -15.63 -3.74 3.49
CA PRO A 27 -15.44 -5.08 4.06
C PRO A 27 -16.21 -6.17 3.30
N SER A 28 -17.38 -5.84 2.74
CA SER A 28 -18.27 -6.79 2.08
C SER A 28 -17.84 -7.20 0.66
N LEU A 29 -16.74 -6.65 0.13
CA LEU A 29 -16.32 -6.82 -1.28
C LEU A 29 -14.82 -7.15 -1.39
N HIS A 30 -14.38 -8.25 -0.76
CA HIS A 30 -13.06 -8.85 -0.98
C HIS A 30 -11.85 -7.92 -0.77
N HIS A 31 -11.72 -7.30 0.42
CA HIS A 31 -10.57 -6.44 0.77
C HIS A 31 -10.32 -5.32 -0.27
N ARG A 32 -11.39 -4.65 -0.70
CA ARG A 32 -11.33 -3.53 -1.64
C ARG A 32 -11.31 -2.19 -0.92
N TRP A 33 -10.44 -1.30 -1.37
CA TRP A 33 -10.34 0.09 -0.93
C TRP A 33 -10.76 1.02 -2.06
N GLU A 34 -11.43 2.11 -1.72
CA GLU A 34 -11.81 3.16 -2.66
C GLU A 34 -11.22 4.50 -2.21
N GLY A 35 -10.61 5.22 -3.15
CA GLY A 35 -10.08 6.57 -2.93
C GLY A 35 -11.00 7.63 -3.49
N PHE A 36 -11.18 8.71 -2.75
CA PHE A 36 -11.99 9.88 -3.12
C PHE A 36 -11.16 11.16 -2.99
N ILE A 37 -11.42 12.17 -3.81
CA ILE A 37 -10.80 13.50 -3.65
C ILE A 37 -11.49 14.21 -2.49
N GLY A 38 -10.69 14.73 -1.56
CA GLY A 38 -11.18 15.38 -0.34
C GLY A 38 -11.87 14.42 0.60
N GLU A 39 -12.70 14.96 1.49
CA GLU A 39 -13.60 14.16 2.33
C GLU A 39 -14.69 13.50 1.49
N ARG A 40 -15.01 12.25 1.80
CA ARG A 40 -16.06 11.50 1.09
C ARG A 40 -17.42 12.17 1.31
N ILE A 41 -18.05 12.58 0.22
CA ILE A 41 -19.43 13.09 0.20
C ILE A 41 -20.36 11.99 -0.30
N ASP A 42 -21.60 11.94 0.19
CA ASP A 42 -22.58 10.97 -0.28
C ASP A 42 -22.86 11.17 -1.78
N GLY A 43 -22.90 10.07 -2.53
CA GLY A 43 -23.01 10.07 -4.00
C GLY A 43 -21.73 10.43 -4.77
N GLN A 44 -20.62 10.77 -4.11
CA GLN A 44 -19.33 11.01 -4.78
C GLN A 44 -18.79 9.72 -5.39
N LYS A 45 -18.31 9.79 -6.64
CA LYS A 45 -17.67 8.65 -7.31
C LYS A 45 -16.22 8.50 -6.84
N PRO A 46 -15.73 7.28 -6.60
CA PRO A 46 -14.33 7.05 -6.32
C PRO A 46 -13.48 7.41 -7.54
N ILE A 47 -12.26 7.88 -7.30
CA ILE A 47 -11.28 8.20 -8.35
C ILE A 47 -10.36 7.02 -8.65
N PHE A 48 -10.15 6.13 -7.68
CA PHE A 48 -9.47 4.86 -7.87
C PHE A 48 -10.05 3.81 -6.92
N SER A 49 -9.86 2.55 -7.25
CA SER A 49 -10.02 1.44 -6.32
C SER A 49 -8.77 0.60 -6.25
N VAL A 50 -8.51 0.04 -5.09
CA VAL A 50 -7.41 -0.88 -4.85
C VAL A 50 -8.01 -2.22 -4.44
N ARG A 51 -7.58 -3.28 -5.10
CA ARG A 51 -8.03 -4.64 -4.85
C ARG A 51 -6.84 -5.55 -4.67
N ARG A 52 -6.90 -6.41 -3.66
CA ARG A 52 -5.93 -7.49 -3.50
C ARG A 52 -6.19 -8.58 -4.53
N SER A 53 -5.19 -8.90 -5.34
CA SER A 53 -5.30 -9.85 -6.46
C SER A 53 -4.93 -11.29 -6.06
N SER A 54 -4.20 -11.48 -4.96
CA SER A 54 -3.92 -12.80 -4.41
C SER A 54 -3.92 -12.82 -2.89
N ILE A 55 -4.54 -13.87 -2.33
CA ILE A 55 -4.60 -14.16 -0.89
C ILE A 55 -3.49 -15.15 -0.49
N ILE A 56 -2.93 -15.91 -1.44
CA ILE A 56 -2.02 -17.04 -1.16
C ILE A 56 -0.62 -16.78 -1.77
N GLY A 57 0.40 -16.71 -0.91
CA GLY A 57 1.83 -16.87 -1.22
C GLY A 57 2.54 -15.72 -1.96
N ARG A 58 1.85 -14.91 -2.77
CA ARG A 58 2.41 -13.74 -3.45
C ARG A 58 1.53 -12.53 -3.22
N PHE A 59 2.06 -11.51 -2.53
CA PHE A 59 1.36 -10.24 -2.37
C PHE A 59 1.38 -9.50 -3.71
N SER A 60 0.21 -9.45 -4.34
CA SER A 60 -0.05 -8.72 -5.59
C SER A 60 -1.32 -7.90 -5.40
N VAL A 61 -1.22 -6.61 -5.67
CA VAL A 61 -2.31 -5.66 -5.51
C VAL A 61 -2.53 -4.96 -6.84
N THR A 62 -3.78 -4.94 -7.29
CA THR A 62 -4.23 -4.22 -8.48
C THR A 62 -4.88 -2.92 -8.06
N VAL A 63 -4.53 -1.83 -8.72
CA VAL A 63 -5.14 -0.51 -8.55
C VAL A 63 -5.80 -0.11 -9.86
N GLU A 64 -7.11 0.08 -9.85
CA GLU A 64 -7.90 0.53 -10.99
C GLU A 64 -8.21 2.02 -10.83
N LEU A 65 -7.86 2.86 -11.81
CA LEU A 65 -8.31 4.25 -11.84
C LEU A 65 -9.66 4.37 -12.54
N TYR A 66 -10.57 5.15 -11.96
CA TYR A 66 -11.88 5.43 -12.55
C TYR A 66 -11.90 6.72 -13.37
N THR A 67 -10.91 7.59 -13.20
CA THR A 67 -10.83 8.90 -13.87
C THR A 67 -10.38 8.79 -15.32
N ASN A 68 -9.59 7.77 -15.65
CA ASN A 68 -9.15 7.43 -17.00
C ASN A 68 -9.56 5.99 -17.28
N THR A 69 -10.52 5.80 -18.18
CA THR A 69 -11.00 4.47 -18.57
C THR A 69 -9.86 3.62 -19.14
N GLY A 70 -9.36 2.68 -18.33
CA GLY A 70 -8.34 1.70 -18.74
C GLY A 70 -6.96 1.86 -18.11
N GLU A 71 -6.73 2.83 -17.22
CA GLU A 71 -5.47 2.93 -16.48
C GLU A 71 -5.50 2.01 -15.25
N GLU A 72 -4.69 0.95 -15.31
CA GLU A 72 -4.47 0.01 -14.20
C GLU A 72 -3.01 0.13 -13.74
N TYR A 73 -2.79 0.14 -12.43
CA TYR A 73 -1.47 -0.06 -11.83
C TYR A 73 -1.41 -1.40 -11.15
N GLN A 74 -0.26 -2.07 -11.29
CA GLN A 74 0.03 -3.32 -10.61
C GLN A 74 1.11 -3.08 -9.57
N ILE A 75 0.89 -3.54 -8.34
CA ILE A 75 1.86 -3.48 -7.26
C ILE A 75 2.32 -4.92 -6.98
N GLU A 76 3.62 -5.14 -7.12
CA GLU A 76 4.24 -6.42 -6.80
C GLU A 76 5.25 -6.27 -5.65
N GLY A 77 5.56 -7.38 -4.98
CA GLY A 77 6.57 -7.45 -3.92
C GLY A 77 5.98 -7.70 -2.55
N SER A 78 6.60 -7.16 -1.51
CA SER A 78 6.20 -7.34 -0.11
C SER A 78 6.25 -6.02 0.64
N PHE A 79 5.08 -5.51 1.02
CA PHE A 79 5.00 -4.28 1.81
C PHE A 79 5.51 -4.49 3.23
N ALA A 80 5.30 -5.67 3.84
CA ALA A 80 5.88 -6.06 5.14
C ALA A 80 7.42 -5.94 5.20
N ASN A 81 8.09 -6.12 4.07
CA ASN A 81 9.53 -5.97 3.92
C ASN A 81 9.94 -4.64 3.28
N ARG A 82 8.98 -3.73 3.07
CA ARG A 82 9.11 -2.45 2.36
C ARG A 82 9.88 -2.63 1.06
N HIS A 83 9.50 -3.63 0.28
CA HIS A 83 10.09 -3.97 -1.01
C HIS A 83 8.96 -4.16 -2.01
N CYS A 84 8.45 -3.05 -2.55
CA CYS A 84 7.36 -3.05 -3.52
C CYS A 84 7.75 -2.29 -4.77
N THR A 85 7.20 -2.73 -5.90
CA THR A 85 7.34 -2.05 -7.19
C THR A 85 5.96 -1.81 -7.76
N ILE A 86 5.70 -0.58 -8.21
CA ILE A 86 4.45 -0.16 -8.82
C ILE A 86 4.69 0.00 -10.31
N PHE A 87 3.87 -0.70 -11.09
CA PHE A 87 3.89 -0.73 -12.55
C PHE A 87 2.64 -0.05 -13.11
N ASN A 88 2.77 0.67 -14.22
CA ASN A 88 1.61 1.11 -15.01
C ASN A 88 1.11 -0.02 -15.94
N ALA A 89 0.07 0.27 -16.73
CA ALA A 89 -0.50 -0.66 -17.70
C ALA A 89 0.51 -1.15 -18.76
N GLU A 90 1.53 -0.34 -19.07
CA GLU A 90 2.62 -0.68 -19.99
C GLU A 90 3.73 -1.51 -19.33
N LYS A 91 3.56 -1.90 -18.06
CA LYS A 91 4.55 -2.60 -17.22
C LYS A 91 5.84 -1.82 -16.99
N GLU A 92 5.79 -0.51 -17.10
CA GLU A 92 6.88 0.37 -16.70
C GLU A 92 6.82 0.66 -15.20
N ILE A 93 7.99 0.73 -14.57
CA ILE A 93 8.11 1.12 -13.16
C ILE A 93 7.80 2.60 -13.02
N VAL A 94 6.74 2.91 -12.28
CA VAL A 94 6.34 4.30 -11.96
C VAL A 94 6.67 4.67 -10.52
N ALA A 95 6.76 3.69 -9.62
CA ALA A 95 7.21 3.91 -8.27
C ALA A 95 7.86 2.67 -7.65
N GLU A 96 8.75 2.88 -6.68
CA GLU A 96 9.40 1.81 -5.91
C GLU A 96 9.42 2.15 -4.42
N ILE A 97 9.18 1.17 -3.58
CA ILE A 97 9.24 1.26 -2.12
C ILE A 97 10.40 0.38 -1.64
N ARG A 98 11.34 0.98 -0.90
CA ARG A 98 12.54 0.30 -0.41
C ARG A 98 12.84 0.69 1.04
N ARG A 99 13.38 -0.23 1.84
CA ARG A 99 13.88 0.11 3.19
C ARG A 99 14.95 1.20 3.13
N LYS A 100 14.90 2.13 4.09
CA LYS A 100 15.94 3.15 4.20
C LYS A 100 17.18 2.54 4.84
N VAL A 101 18.33 2.75 4.22
CA VAL A 101 19.64 2.47 4.82
C VAL A 101 20.26 3.78 5.29
N ASP A 102 20.78 3.78 6.50
CA ASP A 102 21.60 4.87 7.01
C ASP A 102 22.93 4.88 6.27
N ALA A 103 23.23 5.98 5.58
CA ALA A 103 24.42 6.08 4.74
C ALA A 103 25.73 6.16 5.54
N SER A 104 25.66 6.57 6.81
CA SER A 104 26.84 6.73 7.67
C SER A 104 27.23 5.43 8.38
N THR A 105 26.25 4.61 8.75
CA THR A 105 26.46 3.36 9.50
C THR A 105 26.24 2.11 8.66
N ASN A 106 25.69 2.24 7.45
CA ASN A 106 25.28 1.13 6.57
C ASN A 106 24.28 0.16 7.23
N VAL A 107 23.53 0.66 8.21
CA VAL A 107 22.48 -0.09 8.92
C VAL A 107 21.13 0.20 8.28
N VAL A 108 20.35 -0.86 8.05
CA VAL A 108 18.96 -0.74 7.60
C VAL A 108 18.13 -0.16 8.74
N LEU A 109 17.46 0.96 8.51
CA LEU A 109 16.55 1.56 9.50
C LEU A 109 15.34 0.65 9.73
N GLY A 110 14.61 0.94 10.81
CA GLY A 110 13.36 0.25 11.14
C GLY A 110 12.36 0.27 9.98
N LYS A 111 11.42 -0.68 10.00
CA LYS A 111 10.39 -0.82 8.94
C LYS A 111 9.44 0.39 8.84
N ASP A 112 9.41 1.22 9.89
CA ASP A 112 8.69 2.49 9.96
C ASP A 112 9.34 3.58 9.09
N VAL A 113 10.62 3.45 8.74
CA VAL A 113 11.34 4.40 7.89
C VAL A 113 11.74 3.76 6.57
N PHE A 114 11.16 4.22 5.47
CA PHE A 114 11.43 3.71 4.14
C PHE A 114 11.46 4.83 3.10
N LEU A 115 11.96 4.48 1.92
CA LEU A 115 12.02 5.36 0.77
C LEU A 115 10.92 4.98 -0.22
N ILE A 116 10.26 5.99 -0.77
CA ILE A 116 9.48 5.87 -1.99
C ILE A 116 10.20 6.63 -3.12
N SER A 117 10.46 5.95 -4.23
CA SER A 117 11.07 6.52 -5.43
C SER A 117 10.01 6.64 -6.52
N LEU A 118 9.79 7.83 -7.06
CA LEU A 118 8.76 8.11 -8.06
C LEU A 118 9.37 8.47 -9.42
N LYS A 119 8.81 7.91 -10.50
CA LYS A 119 9.13 8.32 -11.88
C LYS A 119 8.72 9.79 -12.07
N PRO A 120 9.51 10.61 -12.78
CA PRO A 120 9.10 11.98 -13.10
C PRO A 120 7.71 12.00 -13.76
N GLY A 121 6.84 12.91 -13.30
CA GLY A 121 5.45 13.01 -13.78
C GLY A 121 4.45 12.14 -13.00
N PHE A 122 4.89 11.26 -12.10
CA PHE A 122 3.99 10.51 -11.22
C PHE A 122 3.56 11.36 -10.01
N ASP A 123 2.26 11.36 -9.71
CA ASP A 123 1.69 12.15 -8.60
C ASP A 123 2.12 11.59 -7.24
N GLY A 124 2.87 12.40 -6.47
CA GLY A 124 3.34 12.03 -5.15
C GLY A 124 2.22 11.87 -4.11
N ALA A 125 1.11 12.60 -4.24
CA ALA A 125 -0.05 12.42 -3.37
C ALA A 125 -0.73 11.07 -3.65
N PHE A 126 -0.85 10.69 -4.92
CA PHE A 126 -1.36 9.39 -5.31
C PHE A 126 -0.45 8.25 -4.82
N GLY A 127 0.86 8.38 -5.02
CA GLY A 127 1.85 7.43 -4.50
C GLY A 127 1.78 7.26 -2.98
N MET A 128 1.57 8.35 -2.23
CA MET A 128 1.36 8.28 -0.79
C MET A 128 0.02 7.62 -0.43
N GLY A 129 -1.05 7.91 -1.16
CA GLY A 129 -2.35 7.24 -1.00
C GLY A 129 -2.24 5.71 -1.13
N LEU A 130 -1.44 5.23 -2.10
CA LEU A 130 -1.16 3.81 -2.25
C LEU A 130 -0.39 3.22 -1.06
N VAL A 131 0.60 3.93 -0.53
CA VAL A 131 1.34 3.51 0.68
C VAL A 131 0.39 3.30 1.86
N LEU A 132 -0.58 4.19 2.06
CA LEU A 132 -1.56 4.08 3.14
C LEU A 132 -2.46 2.84 2.97
N VAL A 133 -2.94 2.60 1.76
CA VAL A 133 -3.75 1.41 1.47
C VAL A 133 -2.95 0.12 1.69
N LEU A 134 -1.70 0.09 1.23
CA LEU A 134 -0.82 -1.07 1.41
C LEU A 134 -0.53 -1.36 2.88
N ASP A 135 -0.39 -0.32 3.69
CA ASP A 135 -0.20 -0.47 5.14
C ASP A 135 -1.42 -1.10 5.81
N GLN A 136 -2.61 -0.65 5.42
CA GLN A 136 -3.86 -1.17 5.96
C GLN A 136 -4.10 -2.62 5.54
N LEU A 137 -3.86 -2.96 4.27
CA LEU A 137 -3.92 -4.34 3.77
C LEU A 137 -2.94 -5.28 4.49
N ASN A 138 -1.77 -4.78 4.90
CA ASN A 138 -0.77 -5.57 5.62
C ASN A 138 -1.08 -5.67 7.13
N GLY A 139 -1.85 -4.73 7.69
CA GLY A 139 -2.33 -4.80 9.07
C GLY A 139 -3.42 -5.86 9.26
N ASP A 140 -4.28 -6.05 8.26
CA ASP A 140 -5.41 -7.00 8.31
C ASP A 140 -4.96 -8.48 8.28
N ASP A 141 -3.81 -8.79 7.66
CA ASP A 141 -3.29 -10.18 7.54
C ASP A 141 -2.75 -10.78 8.86
N LEU A 142 -2.46 -9.95 9.88
CA LEU A 142 -1.94 -10.43 11.16
C LEU A 142 -3.05 -10.86 12.14
N ALA A 143 -4.32 -10.74 11.75
CA ALA A 143 -5.45 -11.11 12.60
C ALA A 143 -5.91 -12.58 12.44
N ASP A 144 -5.33 -13.34 11.50
CA ASP A 144 -5.76 -14.72 11.18
C ASP A 144 -4.70 -15.79 11.48
N GLU A 145 -3.58 -15.46 12.14
CA GLU A 145 -2.71 -16.46 12.76
C GLU A 145 -3.24 -16.77 14.18
N ASN A 146 -4.30 -17.55 14.24
CA ASN A 146 -4.65 -18.30 15.44
C ASN A 146 -3.61 -19.44 15.57
N PRO A 147 -2.70 -19.46 16.57
CA PRO A 147 -1.82 -20.60 16.75
C PRO A 147 -2.69 -21.77 17.21
N THR A 148 -3.05 -22.68 16.29
CA THR A 148 -3.62 -23.97 16.66
C THR A 148 -2.53 -24.75 17.38
N ASN A 149 -2.48 -24.54 18.68
CA ASN A 149 -1.81 -25.38 19.64
C ASN A 149 -2.69 -26.64 19.73
N GLU A 150 -2.45 -27.60 18.85
CA GLU A 150 -3.04 -28.93 18.95
C GLU A 150 -1.93 -29.92 19.29
N ASP A 151 -2.03 -30.38 20.53
CA ASP A 151 -1.17 -31.31 21.23
C ASP A 151 -0.83 -32.56 20.40
N VAL A 152 0.46 -32.82 20.23
CA VAL A 152 0.95 -34.13 19.75
C VAL A 152 0.97 -35.08 20.95
N PRO A 153 0.16 -36.15 21.00
CA PRO A 153 0.34 -37.16 22.02
C PRO A 153 1.54 -38.03 21.65
N PHE A 154 2.59 -37.95 22.45
CA PHE A 154 3.63 -38.97 22.51
C PHE A 154 2.97 -40.30 22.91
N SER A 155 2.93 -41.26 21.99
CA SER A 155 2.70 -42.66 22.34
C SER A 155 4.06 -43.34 22.46
N SER A 156 4.23 -43.99 23.62
CA SER A 156 5.42 -44.71 24.09
C SER A 156 5.75 -45.93 23.24
#